data_AF-A0A3D3ARQ5-F1
#
_entry.id   AF-A0A3D3ARQ5-F1
#
_cell.length_a   1.000
_cell.length_b   1.000
_cell.length_c   1.000
_cell.angle_alpha   90.00
_cell.angle_beta   90.00
_cell.angle_gamma   90.00
#
_symmetry.space_group_name_H-M   'P 1'
#
loop_
_entity.id
_entity.type
_entity.pdbx_description
1 polymer ?
#
loop_
_entity_poly.entity_id
_entity_poly.type
_entity_poly.pdbx_seq_one_letter_code
_entity_poly.pdbx_strand_id
1 'polypeptide(L)'
;MYIITKEEFELNVDSKYFGFDEVKCKNCCNMFWLTEKSKAFLKILNHFRKSVVKKPVRLTNLYRCPSKNQKIGGSKDSAHLEAIAVDMFCDDLSVDELYRKALKSSLFSGLGVYEEGFIHADIKNRNIFWCSTKKHGVEYFKTGEEALKRFLSEREGK
;
A
#
# COMPACT_ATOMS: atom_id res chain seq x y z
N MET A 1 2.51 -8.81 -20.37
CA MET A 1 3.10 -7.82 -19.45
C MET A 1 3.16 -6.53 -20.20
N TYR A 2 2.23 -5.62 -19.95
CA TYR A 2 2.14 -4.38 -20.71
C TYR A 2 1.73 -3.27 -19.76
N ILE A 3 2.27 -2.09 -19.99
CA ILE A 3 1.77 -0.89 -19.34
C ILE A 3 0.48 -0.52 -20.04
N ILE A 4 -0.59 -0.36 -19.27
CA ILE A 4 -1.91 -0.15 -19.84
C ILE A 4 -2.46 1.26 -19.60
N THR A 5 -3.28 1.72 -20.55
CA THR A 5 -4.07 2.95 -20.46
C THR A 5 -5.32 2.74 -19.57
N LYS A 6 -6.11 3.81 -19.41
CA LYS A 6 -7.37 3.77 -18.68
C LYS A 6 -8.38 2.84 -19.36
N GLU A 7 -8.51 2.95 -20.68
CA GLU A 7 -9.45 2.17 -21.49
C GLU A 7 -9.10 0.69 -21.41
N GLU A 8 -7.81 0.35 -21.52
CA GLU A 8 -7.34 -1.03 -21.38
C GLU A 8 -7.55 -1.57 -19.96
N PHE A 9 -7.40 -0.74 -18.93
CA PHE A 9 -7.69 -1.15 -17.54
C PHE A 9 -9.16 -1.48 -17.35
N GLU A 10 -10.05 -0.62 -17.84
CA GLU A 10 -11.50 -0.78 -17.71
C GLU A 10 -12.02 -2.01 -18.46
N LEU A 11 -11.36 -2.43 -19.54
CA LEU A 11 -11.69 -3.65 -20.29
C LEU A 11 -11.14 -4.94 -19.68
N ASN A 12 -9.97 -4.89 -19.02
CA ASN A 12 -9.19 -6.09 -18.67
C ASN A 12 -9.07 -6.36 -17.18
N VAL A 13 -9.56 -5.47 -16.32
CA VAL A 13 -9.34 -5.54 -14.86
C VAL A 13 -10.66 -5.48 -14.10
N ASP A 14 -10.99 -6.59 -13.43
CA ASP A 14 -12.09 -6.63 -12.45
C ASP A 14 -11.64 -5.97 -11.14
N SER A 15 -11.83 -4.64 -11.07
CA SER A 15 -11.58 -3.83 -9.88
C SER A 15 -12.83 -3.05 -9.46
N LYS A 16 -13.65 -3.66 -8.61
CA LYS A 16 -14.94 -3.10 -8.18
C LYS A 16 -14.84 -1.77 -7.43
N TYR A 17 -13.77 -1.57 -6.67
CA TYR A 17 -13.68 -0.47 -5.71
C TYR A 17 -12.59 0.55 -6.02
N PHE A 18 -11.64 0.22 -6.89
CA PHE A 18 -10.49 1.05 -7.19
C PHE A 18 -10.39 1.27 -8.70
N GLY A 19 -10.63 2.50 -9.14
CA GLY A 19 -10.54 2.87 -10.55
C GLY A 19 -9.10 3.09 -11.02
N PHE A 20 -8.92 3.26 -12.34
CA PHE A 20 -7.61 3.51 -12.94
C PHE A 20 -6.85 4.68 -12.31
N ASP A 21 -7.56 5.77 -12.00
CA ASP A 21 -6.98 6.98 -11.39
C ASP A 21 -6.43 6.74 -9.98
N GLU A 22 -6.88 5.70 -9.28
CA GLU A 22 -6.33 5.29 -7.98
C GLU A 22 -5.10 4.41 -8.10
N VAL A 23 -5.04 3.54 -9.12
CA VAL A 23 -4.02 2.49 -9.21
C VAL A 23 -2.81 2.87 -10.07
N LYS A 24 -2.99 3.79 -11.03
CA LYS A 24 -1.92 4.25 -11.94
C LYS A 24 -0.79 4.96 -11.20
N CYS A 25 0.35 5.11 -11.87
CA CYS A 25 1.46 5.93 -11.40
C CYS A 25 1.05 7.43 -11.39
N LYS A 26 0.53 7.87 -10.25
CA LYS A 26 0.00 9.24 -10.06
C LYS A 26 1.08 10.31 -10.19
N ASN A 27 0.72 11.46 -10.74
CA ASN A 27 1.58 12.65 -10.85
C ASN A 27 2.94 12.35 -11.53
N CYS A 28 2.94 11.43 -12.50
CA CYS A 28 4.13 11.06 -13.26
C CYS A 28 3.76 10.62 -14.69
N CYS A 29 3.70 9.33 -14.97
CA CYS A 29 3.42 8.81 -16.31
C CYS A 29 1.96 8.39 -16.54
N ASN A 30 1.10 8.41 -15.51
CA ASN A 30 -0.32 8.02 -15.61
C ASN A 30 -0.57 6.62 -16.18
N MET A 31 0.39 5.74 -15.99
CA MET A 31 0.43 4.39 -16.52
C MET A 31 0.25 3.36 -15.41
N PHE A 32 -0.23 2.16 -15.73
CA PHE A 32 -0.36 1.05 -14.77
C PHE A 32 0.34 -0.23 -15.24
N TRP A 33 1.06 -0.89 -14.34
CA TRP A 33 1.76 -2.15 -14.64
C TRP A 33 0.84 -3.36 -14.43
N LEU A 34 0.29 -3.88 -15.52
CA LEU A 34 -0.62 -5.02 -15.47
C LEU A 34 0.11 -6.36 -15.67
N THR A 35 0.00 -7.21 -14.66
CA THR A 35 0.49 -8.60 -14.62
C THR A 35 -0.54 -9.46 -13.90
N GLU A 36 -0.39 -10.79 -13.97
CA GLU A 36 -1.25 -11.69 -13.18
C GLU A 36 -1.08 -11.48 -11.67
N LYS A 37 0.12 -11.12 -11.20
CA LYS A 37 0.37 -10.77 -9.80
C LYS A 37 -0.36 -9.49 -9.39
N SER A 38 -0.33 -8.44 -10.23
CA SER A 38 -1.02 -7.19 -9.91
C SER A 38 -2.55 -7.35 -9.99
N LYS A 39 -3.08 -8.19 -10.89
CA LYS A 39 -4.50 -8.59 -10.88
C LYS A 39 -4.87 -9.32 -9.58
N ALA A 40 -4.05 -10.28 -9.14
CA ALA A 40 -4.28 -10.98 -7.87
C ALA A 40 -4.24 -10.01 -6.68
N PHE A 41 -3.31 -9.06 -6.68
CA PHE A 41 -3.21 -8.04 -5.64
C PHE A 41 -4.46 -7.14 -5.60
N LEU A 42 -5.00 -6.71 -6.75
CA LEU A 42 -6.25 -5.94 -6.80
C LEU A 42 -7.44 -6.73 -6.21
N LYS A 43 -7.50 -8.06 -6.43
CA LYS A 43 -8.51 -8.92 -5.78
C LYS A 43 -8.34 -8.94 -4.25
N ILE A 44 -7.11 -9.00 -3.76
CA ILE A 44 -6.79 -8.90 -2.32
C ILE A 44 -7.27 -7.54 -1.77
N LEU A 45 -6.99 -6.43 -2.46
CA LEU A 45 -7.44 -5.11 -2.04
C LEU A 45 -8.97 -4.98 -2.03
N ASN A 46 -9.65 -5.51 -3.05
CA ASN A 46 -11.12 -5.55 -3.08
C ASN A 46 -11.69 -6.34 -1.91
N HIS A 47 -11.10 -7.49 -1.58
CA HIS A 47 -11.48 -8.28 -0.42
C HIS A 47 -11.21 -7.53 0.88
N PHE A 48 -10.03 -6.93 1.02
CA PHE A 48 -9.66 -6.14 2.21
C PHE A 48 -10.66 -5.02 2.47
N ARG A 49 -10.98 -4.22 1.44
CA ARG A 49 -11.99 -3.15 1.55
C ARG A 49 -13.38 -3.71 1.89
N LYS A 50 -13.85 -4.73 1.16
CA LYS A 50 -15.22 -5.26 1.31
C LYS A 50 -15.45 -6.00 2.63
N SER A 51 -14.49 -6.81 3.05
CA SER A 51 -14.70 -7.81 4.10
C SER A 51 -14.04 -7.42 5.42
N VAL A 52 -12.90 -6.72 5.39
CA VAL A 52 -12.10 -6.41 6.58
C VAL A 52 -12.35 -4.97 7.06
N VAL A 53 -12.23 -4.00 6.14
CA VAL A 53 -12.38 -2.58 6.48
C VAL A 53 -13.85 -2.18 6.52
N LYS A 54 -14.64 -2.61 5.52
CA LYS A 54 -16.07 -2.28 5.37
C LYS A 54 -16.36 -0.77 5.29
N LYS A 55 -15.36 0.00 4.85
CA LYS A 55 -15.41 1.47 4.64
C LYS A 55 -14.64 1.83 3.36
N PRO A 56 -14.86 3.01 2.76
CA PRO A 56 -14.04 3.49 1.65
C PRO A 56 -12.55 3.57 2.03
N VAL A 57 -11.72 2.83 1.32
CA VAL A 57 -10.25 2.91 1.40
C VAL A 57 -9.77 3.66 0.17
N ARG A 58 -8.84 4.61 0.36
CA ARG A 58 -8.27 5.43 -0.71
C ARG A 58 -6.80 5.08 -0.90
N LEU A 59 -6.38 4.94 -2.15
CA LEU A 59 -5.00 4.60 -2.48
C LEU A 59 -4.23 5.88 -2.80
N THR A 60 -3.13 6.17 -2.11
CA THR A 60 -2.26 7.29 -2.49
C THR A 60 -1.34 6.86 -3.63
N ASN A 61 -0.77 5.66 -3.54
CA ASN A 61 0.07 5.06 -4.58
C ASN A 61 -0.10 3.54 -4.57
N LEU A 62 -0.37 2.93 -5.72
CA LEU A 62 -0.29 1.47 -5.89
C LEU A 62 0.91 1.12 -6.78
N TYR A 63 0.95 1.68 -7.99
CA TYR A 63 2.09 1.54 -8.88
C TYR A 63 3.00 2.78 -8.86
N ARG A 64 4.32 2.56 -8.90
CA ARG A 64 5.31 3.59 -9.20
C ARG A 64 6.16 3.12 -10.36
N CYS A 65 6.32 3.96 -11.39
CA CYS A 65 7.30 3.67 -12.44
C CYS A 65 8.74 3.83 -11.90
N PRO A 66 9.74 3.22 -12.56
CA PRO A 66 11.14 3.29 -12.11
C PRO A 66 11.64 4.72 -11.89
N SER A 67 11.31 5.64 -12.81
CA SER A 67 11.71 7.06 -12.71
C SER A 67 11.13 7.74 -11.46
N LYS A 68 9.82 7.60 -11.21
CA LYS A 68 9.19 8.15 -10.00
C LYS A 68 9.78 7.54 -8.74
N ASN A 69 9.96 6.21 -8.73
CA ASN A 69 10.51 5.50 -7.57
C ASN A 69 11.93 6.00 -7.23
N GLN A 70 12.81 6.14 -8.24
CA GLN A 70 14.14 6.70 -8.04
C GLN A 70 14.10 8.15 -7.54
N LYS A 71 13.26 9.00 -8.13
CA LYS A 71 13.13 10.42 -7.77
C LYS A 71 12.75 10.64 -6.30
N ILE A 72 11.93 9.74 -5.73
CA ILE A 72 11.52 9.83 -4.32
C ILE A 72 12.42 9.02 -3.37
N GLY A 73 13.57 8.52 -3.85
CA GLY A 73 14.48 7.72 -3.03
C GLY A 73 14.00 6.30 -2.71
N GLY A 74 13.06 5.76 -3.50
CA GLY A 74 12.55 4.41 -3.32
C GLY A 74 13.60 3.33 -3.62
N SER A 75 13.52 2.20 -2.90
CA SER A 75 14.39 1.05 -3.13
C SER A 75 14.24 0.49 -4.54
N LYS A 76 15.35 0.00 -5.12
CA LYS A 76 15.36 -0.74 -6.40
C LYS A 76 14.51 -2.01 -6.36
N ASP A 77 14.31 -2.56 -5.17
CA ASP A 77 13.50 -3.76 -4.92
C ASP A 77 12.09 -3.42 -4.40
N SER A 78 11.60 -2.20 -4.67
CA SER A 78 10.29 -1.74 -4.19
C SER A 78 9.15 -2.52 -4.84
N ALA A 79 8.27 -3.07 -4.00
CA ALA A 79 7.04 -3.75 -4.41
C ALA A 79 6.10 -2.89 -5.27
N HIS A 80 6.19 -1.56 -5.17
CA HIS A 80 5.41 -0.65 -6.03
C HIS A 80 5.84 -0.69 -7.50
N LEU A 81 7.08 -1.08 -7.80
CA LEU A 81 7.55 -1.27 -9.18
C LEU A 81 6.85 -2.44 -9.86
N GLU A 82 6.36 -3.40 -9.07
CA GLU A 82 5.67 -4.61 -9.52
C GLU A 82 4.14 -4.50 -9.41
N ALA A 83 3.61 -3.35 -8.95
CA ALA A 83 2.18 -3.15 -8.69
C ALA A 83 1.57 -4.18 -7.73
N ILE A 84 2.36 -4.61 -6.73
CA ILE A 84 1.97 -5.53 -5.66
C ILE A 84 2.14 -4.92 -4.27
N ALA A 85 2.15 -3.59 -4.20
CA ALA A 85 2.13 -2.82 -2.98
C ALA A 85 1.15 -1.66 -3.09
N VAL A 86 0.71 -1.17 -1.94
CA VAL A 86 -0.17 -0.02 -1.84
C VAL A 86 0.18 0.82 -0.63
N ASP A 87 0.19 2.12 -0.84
CA ASP A 87 0.14 3.12 0.21
C ASP A 87 -1.33 3.59 0.28
N MET A 88 -1.98 3.42 1.43
CA MET A 88 -3.44 3.63 1.57
C MET A 88 -3.85 4.24 2.91
N PHE A 89 -5.00 4.91 2.91
CA PHE A 89 -5.64 5.49 4.09
C PHE A 89 -7.17 5.31 4.03
N CYS A 90 -7.84 5.58 5.14
CA CYS A 90 -9.29 5.50 5.26
C CYS A 90 -9.77 6.68 6.10
N ASP A 91 -10.60 7.56 5.54
CA ASP A 91 -11.06 8.78 6.24
C ASP A 91 -11.93 8.44 7.49
N ASP A 92 -12.52 7.24 7.51
CA ASP A 92 -13.34 6.72 8.61
C ASP A 92 -12.53 6.06 9.75
N LEU A 93 -11.21 5.89 9.60
CA LEU A 93 -10.37 5.16 10.57
C LEU A 93 -9.08 5.92 10.85
N SER A 94 -8.58 5.82 12.08
CA SER A 94 -7.21 6.24 12.34
C SER A 94 -6.21 5.35 11.56
N VAL A 95 -5.01 5.87 11.33
CA VAL A 95 -3.95 5.11 10.66
C VAL A 95 -3.59 3.83 11.43
N ASP A 96 -3.65 3.86 12.77
CA ASP A 96 -3.39 2.70 13.61
C ASP A 96 -4.54 1.68 13.60
N GLU A 97 -5.80 2.12 13.53
CA GLU A 97 -6.95 1.22 13.34
C GLU A 97 -6.89 0.49 11.99
N LEU A 98 -6.56 1.23 10.91
CA LEU A 98 -6.39 0.66 9.58
C LEU A 98 -5.23 -0.34 9.55
N TYR A 99 -4.09 0.00 10.18
CA TYR A 99 -2.94 -0.90 10.31
C TYR A 99 -3.31 -2.18 11.07
N ARG A 100 -4.01 -2.08 12.22
CA ARG A 100 -4.45 -3.26 12.99
C ARG A 100 -5.36 -4.16 12.18
N LYS A 101 -6.26 -3.59 11.37
CA LYS A 101 -7.12 -4.36 10.45
C LYS A 101 -6.31 -5.07 9.37
N ALA A 102 -5.32 -4.40 8.77
CA ALA A 102 -4.42 -5.00 7.79
C ALA A 102 -3.63 -6.16 8.40
N LEU A 103 -3.04 -5.95 9.58
CA LEU A 103 -2.27 -6.95 10.32
C LEU A 103 -3.10 -8.19 10.66
N LYS A 104 -4.29 -8.01 11.26
CA LYS A 104 -5.18 -9.13 11.64
C LYS A 104 -5.74 -9.92 10.46
N SER A 105 -5.76 -9.33 9.26
CA SER A 105 -6.29 -10.00 8.08
C SER A 105 -5.35 -11.07 7.52
N SER A 106 -4.06 -11.00 7.82
CA SER A 106 -3.01 -11.86 7.25
C SER A 106 -2.97 -11.86 5.71
N LEU A 107 -3.55 -10.84 5.06
CA LEU A 107 -3.57 -10.70 3.60
C LEU A 107 -2.27 -10.14 3.04
N PHE A 108 -1.46 -9.51 3.88
CA PHE A 108 -0.26 -8.77 3.51
C PHE A 108 0.94 -9.32 4.26
N SER A 109 2.07 -9.33 3.58
CA SER A 109 3.32 -9.90 4.07
C SER A 109 4.38 -8.81 4.35
N GLY A 110 4.24 -7.64 3.71
CA GLY A 110 4.88 -6.40 4.15
C GLY A 110 3.85 -5.40 4.67
N LEU A 111 4.05 -4.89 5.90
CA LEU A 111 3.20 -3.86 6.48
C LEU A 111 4.02 -2.74 7.13
N GLY A 112 3.72 -1.49 6.74
CA GLY A 112 4.34 -0.29 7.29
C GLY A 112 3.30 0.71 7.79
N VAL A 113 3.56 1.36 8.93
CA VAL A 113 2.72 2.46 9.44
C VAL A 113 3.50 3.78 9.40
N TYR A 114 2.88 4.83 8.86
CA TYR A 114 3.54 6.11 8.57
C TYR A 114 2.90 7.27 9.34
N GLU A 115 3.73 8.16 9.91
CA GLU A 115 3.27 9.34 10.64
C GLU A 115 2.52 10.32 9.73
N GLU A 116 2.75 10.25 8.43
CA GLU A 116 2.05 10.96 7.38
C GLU A 116 0.58 10.54 7.22
N GLY A 117 0.10 9.54 7.97
CA GLY A 117 -1.32 9.19 8.05
C GLY A 117 -1.78 8.11 7.06
N PHE A 118 -0.85 7.30 6.54
CA PHE A 118 -1.17 6.16 5.67
C PHE A 118 -0.47 4.89 6.16
N ILE A 119 -0.89 3.74 5.63
CA ILE A 119 -0.18 2.48 5.78
C ILE A 119 0.36 2.02 4.44
N HIS A 120 1.51 1.35 4.47
CA HIS A 120 2.02 0.56 3.36
C HIS A 120 1.59 -0.90 3.54
N ALA A 121 1.19 -1.54 2.46
CA ALA A 121 0.90 -2.98 2.44
C ALA A 121 1.37 -3.62 1.13
N ASP A 122 2.09 -4.74 1.19
CA ASP A 122 2.56 -5.49 0.03
C ASP A 122 2.45 -7.02 0.20
N ILE A 123 2.57 -7.76 -0.91
CA ILE A 123 2.51 -9.23 -0.95
C ILE A 123 3.82 -9.88 -1.43
N LYS A 124 4.98 -9.24 -1.20
CA LYS A 124 6.27 -9.88 -1.55
C LYS A 124 6.48 -11.15 -0.72
N ASN A 125 7.30 -12.06 -1.22
CA ASN A 125 7.61 -13.32 -0.53
C ASN A 125 8.59 -13.11 0.64
N ARG A 126 8.12 -12.47 1.72
CA ARG A 126 8.86 -12.10 2.93
C ARG A 126 7.84 -11.67 3.99
N ASN A 127 8.18 -11.76 5.28
CA ASN A 127 7.39 -11.16 6.35
C ASN A 127 8.18 -10.03 6.99
N ILE A 128 7.79 -8.78 6.73
CA ILE A 128 8.48 -7.62 7.29
C ILE A 128 7.50 -6.55 7.78
N PHE A 129 7.85 -5.93 8.90
CA PHE A 129 7.04 -4.92 9.56
C PHE A 129 7.89 -3.71 9.89
N TRP A 130 7.35 -2.51 9.73
CA TRP A 130 8.08 -1.28 10.04
C TRP A 130 7.16 -0.15 10.45
N CYS A 131 7.74 0.87 11.10
CA CYS A 131 7.09 2.16 11.24
C CYS A 131 8.00 3.26 10.70
N SER A 132 7.41 4.34 10.21
CA SER A 132 8.10 5.56 9.79
C SER A 132 7.63 6.72 10.64
N THR A 133 8.57 7.36 11.35
CA THR A 133 8.31 8.58 12.14
C THR A 133 9.25 9.69 11.72
N LYS A 134 8.85 10.95 11.89
CA LYS A 134 9.71 12.10 11.53
C LYS A 134 11.01 12.13 12.32
N LYS A 135 11.00 11.63 13.55
CA LYS A 135 12.13 11.69 14.48
C LYS A 135 13.17 10.60 14.21
N HIS A 136 12.75 9.42 13.78
CA HIS A 136 13.63 8.25 13.65
C HIS A 136 13.69 7.66 12.24
N GLY A 137 12.91 8.18 11.30
CA GLY A 137 12.78 7.60 9.97
C GLY A 137 12.13 6.22 10.05
N VAL A 138 12.60 5.29 9.21
CA VAL A 138 12.07 3.93 9.09
C VAL A 138 12.81 2.99 10.05
N GLU A 139 12.05 2.31 10.91
CA GLU A 139 12.53 1.28 11.83
C GLU A 139 11.82 -0.05 11.54
N TYR A 140 12.56 -1.16 11.51
CA TYR A 140 12.03 -2.50 11.21
C TYR A 140 11.88 -3.35 12.47
N PHE A 141 10.86 -4.22 12.48
CA PHE A 141 10.46 -5.02 13.64
C PHE A 141 10.20 -6.48 13.27
N LYS A 142 10.24 -7.35 14.27
CA LYS A 142 9.99 -8.78 14.10
C LYS A 142 8.49 -9.04 13.93
N THR A 143 7.64 -8.24 14.56
CA THR A 143 6.18 -8.37 14.47
C THR A 143 5.51 -7.05 14.10
N GLY A 144 4.28 -7.16 13.58
CA GLY A 144 3.46 -5.98 13.28
C GLY A 144 3.04 -5.23 14.56
N GLU A 145 2.85 -5.95 15.67
CA GLU A 145 2.52 -5.41 16.98
C GLU A 145 3.68 -4.57 17.55
N GLU A 146 4.92 -5.03 17.39
CA GLU A 146 6.11 -4.26 17.78
C GLU A 146 6.22 -2.96 16.99
N ALA A 147 6.05 -3.02 15.66
CA ALA A 147 6.06 -1.83 14.81
C ALA A 147 4.98 -0.82 15.22
N LEU A 148 3.77 -1.30 15.51
CA LEU A 148 2.68 -0.44 15.94
C LEU A 148 2.91 0.13 17.34
N LYS A 149 3.45 -0.65 18.27
CA LYS A 149 3.79 -0.18 19.62
C LYS A 149 4.82 0.94 19.56
N ARG A 150 5.88 0.77 18.76
CA ARG A 150 6.88 1.82 18.52
C ARG A 150 6.21 3.08 17.97
N PHE A 151 5.40 2.93 16.93
CA PHE A 151 4.71 4.04 16.28
C PHE A 151 3.86 4.87 17.26
N LEU A 152 3.09 4.20 18.12
CA LEU A 152 2.21 4.85 19.09
C LEU A 152 3.01 5.56 20.21
N SER A 153 4.09 4.96 20.70
CA SER A 153 4.94 5.59 21.74
C SER A 153 5.51 6.95 21.31
N GLU A 154 5.80 7.13 20.01
CA GLU A 154 6.31 8.40 19.48
C GLU A 154 5.20 9.43 19.21
N ARG A 155 3.93 9.01 19.19
CA ARG A 155 2.79 9.94 19.08
C ARG A 155 2.36 10.48 20.44
N GLU A 156 2.44 9.65 21.49
CA GLU A 156 2.09 10.04 22.86
C GLU A 156 3.15 10.91 23.53
N GLY A 157 4.41 10.85 23.07
CA GLY A 157 5.51 11.69 23.55
C GLY A 157 5.60 13.07 22.90
N LYS A 158 4.56 13.52 22.18
CA LYS A 158 4.43 14.85 21.58
C LYS A 158 3.35 15.65 22.30
#